data_AF-A0A2N1RWS1-F1
#
_entry.id   AF-A0A2N1RWS1-F1
#
_cell.length_a   1.000
_cell.length_b   1.000
_cell.length_c   1.000
_cell.angle_alpha   90.00
_cell.angle_beta   90.00
_cell.angle_gamma   90.00
#
_symmetry.space_group_name_H-M   'P 1'
#
loop_
_entity.id
_entity.type
_entity.pdbx_description
1 polymer ?
#
loop_
_entity_poly.entity_id
_entity_poly.type
_entity_poly.pdbx_seq_one_letter_code
_entity_poly.pdbx_strand_id
1 'polypeptide(L)'
;MINDQNLYRELQFHLDQLPIGYPATNSGVELELLKYFFNTEEAKAALSLGLTTSPLWRIKRRYKKKFGVNIPHEELRRLLNGLYMKGTIRRSTKTPHGYALAFLAIGMFEFHVDDLTPELMHLLHRYYDESFMNEFFRTLLPQLRTSPHMKAIVPEHKIDTYDNMREYVKKTKEIIGVANCVCKQGEAILGEKCKVMGDDIEICYQR
;
A
#
# COMPACT_ATOMS: atom_id res chain seq x y z
N MET A 1 -3.13 28.66 9.31
CA MET A 1 -3.24 27.30 9.86
C MET A 1 -3.99 26.46 8.83
N ILE A 2 -3.48 25.29 8.46
CA ILE A 2 -4.18 24.39 7.51
C ILE A 2 -5.37 23.78 8.27
N ASN A 3 -6.59 24.00 7.78
CA ASN A 3 -7.79 23.30 8.28
C ASN A 3 -7.63 21.79 8.01
N ASP A 4 -8.10 20.92 8.91
CA ASP A 4 -7.91 19.47 8.79
C ASP A 4 -8.42 18.93 7.43
N GLN A 5 -9.58 19.39 6.96
CA GLN A 5 -10.08 19.02 5.63
C GLN A 5 -9.11 19.37 4.49
N ASN A 6 -8.46 20.54 4.55
CA ASN A 6 -7.48 20.93 3.54
C ASN A 6 -6.22 20.05 3.62
N LEU A 7 -5.82 19.63 4.83
CA LEU A 7 -4.66 18.76 5.02
C LEU A 7 -4.87 17.39 4.38
N TYR A 8 -6.01 16.74 4.63
CA TYR A 8 -6.31 15.43 4.04
C TYR A 8 -6.50 15.52 2.53
N ARG A 9 -7.08 16.62 2.02
CA ARG A 9 -7.18 16.85 0.59
C ARG A 9 -5.81 17.04 -0.06
N GLU A 10 -4.88 17.75 0.59
CA GLU A 10 -3.48 17.81 0.14
C GLU A 10 -2.80 16.44 0.14
N LEU A 11 -3.04 15.63 1.18
CA LEU A 11 -2.49 14.27 1.26
C LEU A 11 -3.04 13.38 0.14
N GLN A 12 -4.34 13.48 -0.14
CA GLN A 12 -4.97 12.80 -1.27
C GLN A 12 -4.28 13.19 -2.58
N PHE A 13 -4.15 14.48 -2.88
CA PHE A 13 -3.45 14.93 -4.09
C PHE A 13 -2.00 14.43 -4.15
N HIS A 14 -1.29 14.39 -3.03
CA HIS A 14 0.09 13.91 -2.96
C HIS A 14 0.21 12.41 -3.26
N LEU A 15 -0.73 11.60 -2.77
CA LEU A 15 -0.82 10.17 -3.10
C LEU A 15 -1.28 9.95 -4.55
N ASP A 16 -2.11 10.85 -5.09
CA ASP A 16 -2.61 10.79 -6.46
C ASP A 16 -1.53 11.04 -7.53
N GLN A 17 -0.39 11.63 -7.14
CA GLN A 17 0.78 11.75 -8.03
C GLN A 17 1.63 10.48 -8.12
N LEU A 18 1.28 9.41 -7.40
CA LEU A 18 1.98 8.14 -7.50
C LEU A 18 1.58 7.38 -8.79
N PRO A 19 2.40 6.42 -9.26
CA PRO A 19 2.10 5.67 -10.48
C PRO A 19 0.73 4.97 -10.52
N ILE A 20 0.25 4.53 -9.35
CA ILE A 20 -1.16 4.25 -9.13
C ILE A 20 -1.63 5.32 -8.16
N GLY A 21 -2.54 6.16 -8.65
CA GLY A 21 -3.03 7.32 -7.93
C GLY A 21 -3.94 6.97 -6.75
N TYR A 22 -4.58 8.02 -6.25
CA TYR A 22 -5.53 8.01 -5.15
C TYR A 22 -6.62 9.02 -5.50
N PRO A 23 -7.47 8.68 -6.49
CA PRO A 23 -8.39 9.63 -7.11
C PRO A 23 -9.40 10.19 -6.11
N ALA A 24 -9.78 11.45 -6.30
CA ALA A 24 -10.87 12.03 -5.54
C ALA A 24 -12.21 11.36 -5.91
N THR A 25 -13.14 11.33 -4.95
CA THR A 25 -14.49 10.79 -5.17
C THR A 25 -15.56 11.85 -4.91
N ASN A 26 -16.78 11.59 -5.40
CA ASN A 26 -17.91 12.48 -5.14
C ASN A 26 -18.42 12.31 -3.71
N SER A 27 -18.36 11.09 -3.17
CA SER A 27 -18.78 10.80 -1.80
C SER A 27 -17.80 11.33 -0.75
N GLY A 28 -16.53 11.52 -1.11
CA GLY A 28 -15.47 11.89 -0.16
C GLY A 28 -14.92 10.71 0.65
N VAL A 29 -15.26 9.47 0.27
CA VAL A 29 -14.82 8.24 0.96
C VAL A 29 -13.29 8.09 0.99
N GLU A 30 -12.59 8.64 -0.01
CA GLU A 30 -11.12 8.66 -0.04
C GLU A 30 -10.55 9.49 1.11
N LEU A 31 -11.23 10.56 1.52
CA LEU A 31 -10.81 11.37 2.66
C LEU A 31 -11.16 10.71 4.00
N GLU A 32 -12.30 10.00 4.07
CA GLU A 32 -12.66 9.17 5.23
C GLU A 32 -11.60 8.10 5.47
N LEU A 33 -11.17 7.41 4.41
CA LEU A 33 -10.13 6.38 4.46
C LEU A 33 -8.77 6.97 4.88
N LEU A 34 -8.39 8.15 4.40
CA LEU A 34 -7.17 8.82 4.86
C LEU A 34 -7.23 9.22 6.33
N LYS A 35 -8.40 9.64 6.84
CA LYS A 35 -8.60 9.94 8.26
C LYS A 35 -8.56 8.69 9.13
N TYR A 36 -9.01 7.55 8.60
CA TYR A 36 -8.86 6.26 9.26
C TYR A 36 -7.36 5.91 9.43
N PHE A 37 -6.56 6.08 8.37
CA PHE A 37 -5.14 5.73 8.41
C PHE A 37 -4.25 6.75 9.11
N PHE A 38 -4.58 8.05 9.10
CA PHE A 38 -3.69 9.10 9.58
C PHE A 38 -4.41 10.08 10.49
N ASN A 39 -3.83 10.35 11.66
CA ASN A 39 -4.14 11.58 12.39
C ASN A 39 -3.46 12.81 11.73
N THR A 40 -3.78 14.02 12.20
CA THR A 40 -3.27 15.27 11.62
C THR A 40 -1.74 15.36 11.60
N GLU A 41 -1.03 14.90 12.64
CA GLU A 41 0.44 14.95 12.69
C GLU A 41 1.08 13.89 11.78
N GLU A 42 0.48 12.70 11.76
CA GLU A 42 0.81 11.61 10.86
C GLU A 42 0.67 12.01 9.39
N ALA A 43 -0.42 12.69 9.03
CA ALA A 43 -0.67 13.19 7.69
C ALA A 43 0.38 14.25 7.26
N LYS A 44 0.78 15.15 8.16
CA LYS A 44 1.88 16.11 7.90
C LYS A 44 3.21 15.40 7.62
N ALA A 45 3.52 14.36 8.39
CA ALA A 45 4.71 13.56 8.16
C ALA A 45 4.65 12.84 6.80
N ALA A 46 3.53 12.21 6.47
CA ALA A 46 3.31 11.55 5.18
C ALA A 46 3.46 12.51 3.99
N LEU A 47 2.93 13.74 4.09
CA LEU A 47 3.11 14.81 3.10
C LEU A 47 4.57 15.22 2.86
N SER A 48 5.49 14.85 3.76
CA SER A 48 6.92 15.12 3.63
C SER A 48 7.69 13.96 2.96
N LEU A 49 7.02 12.83 2.72
CA LEU A 49 7.57 11.64 2.07
C LEU A 49 7.39 11.71 0.55
N GLY A 50 8.13 10.87 -0.16
CA GLY A 50 7.95 10.66 -1.60
C GLY A 50 7.86 9.17 -1.91
N LEU A 51 7.78 8.84 -3.20
CA LEU A 51 7.72 7.45 -3.66
C LEU A 51 8.96 6.63 -3.26
N THR A 52 10.14 7.24 -3.28
CA THR A 52 11.41 6.59 -2.93
C THR A 52 11.82 6.90 -1.50
N THR A 53 12.54 5.96 -0.88
CA THR A 53 13.00 6.12 0.51
C THR A 53 13.91 7.34 0.63
N SER A 54 13.60 8.19 1.60
CA SER A 54 14.37 9.39 1.91
C SER A 54 14.95 9.26 3.32
N PRO A 55 16.21 9.69 3.54
CA PRO A 55 16.79 9.71 4.88
C PRO A 55 16.11 10.78 5.74
N LEU A 56 16.17 10.58 7.06
CA LEU A 56 15.46 11.39 8.05
C LEU A 56 15.74 12.90 7.93
N TRP A 57 17.00 13.31 7.71
CA TRP A 57 17.36 14.73 7.55
C TRP A 57 16.65 15.40 6.36
N ARG A 58 16.45 14.66 5.26
CA ARG A 58 15.78 15.17 4.05
C ARG A 58 14.29 15.33 4.29
N ILE A 59 13.69 14.39 5.00
CA ILE A 59 12.28 14.44 5.42
C ILE A 59 12.08 15.63 6.37
N LYS A 60 12.94 15.79 7.38
CA LYS A 60 12.90 16.93 8.31
C LYS A 60 12.98 18.27 7.58
N ARG A 61 13.84 18.39 6.57
CA ARG A 61 13.95 19.60 5.74
C ARG A 61 12.65 19.90 4.97
N ARG A 62 12.01 18.89 4.39
CA ARG A 62 10.71 19.02 3.69
C ARG A 62 9.60 19.40 4.66
N TYR A 63 9.54 18.75 5.82
CA TYR A 63 8.57 19.04 6.87
C TYR A 63 8.67 20.49 7.34
N LYS A 64 9.88 20.97 7.66
CA LYS A 64 10.13 22.38 8.03
C LYS A 64 9.72 23.34 6.92
N LYS A 65 10.08 23.03 5.66
CA LYS A 65 9.73 23.89 4.51
C LYS A 65 8.22 24.00 4.32
N LYS A 66 7.48 22.89 4.47
CA LYS A 66 6.04 22.84 4.21
C LYS A 66 5.21 23.42 5.36
N PHE A 67 5.55 23.10 6.60
CA PHE A 67 4.72 23.46 7.76
C PHE A 67 5.31 24.60 8.60
N GLY A 68 6.53 25.07 8.32
CA GLY A 68 7.21 26.09 9.13
C GLY A 68 7.67 25.59 10.51
N VAL A 69 7.46 24.31 10.82
CA VAL A 69 7.75 23.71 12.12
C VAL A 69 9.10 22.99 12.10
N ASN A 70 9.96 23.31 13.06
CA ASN A 70 11.23 22.61 13.24
C ASN A 70 11.09 21.46 14.25
N ILE A 71 10.54 20.34 13.80
CA ILE A 71 10.38 19.14 14.63
C ILE A 71 11.75 18.58 15.09
N PRO A 72 11.93 18.23 16.38
CA PRO A 72 13.11 17.53 16.86
C PRO A 72 13.41 16.27 16.06
N HIS A 73 14.69 15.96 15.87
CA HIS A 73 15.11 14.82 15.03
C HIS A 73 14.54 13.49 15.56
N GLU A 74 14.58 13.31 16.87
CA GLU A 74 14.13 12.09 17.54
C GLU A 74 12.61 11.93 17.52
N GLU A 75 11.89 13.05 17.63
CA GLU A 75 10.43 13.05 17.56
C GLU A 75 9.94 12.67 16.15
N LEU A 76 10.56 13.23 15.11
CA LEU A 76 10.25 12.85 13.73
C LEU A 76 10.57 11.38 13.46
N ARG A 77 11.69 10.87 14.02
CA ARG A 77 12.06 9.45 13.91
C ARG A 77 10.99 8.56 14.53
N ARG A 78 10.52 8.89 15.74
CA ARG A 78 9.46 8.17 16.44
C ARG A 78 8.15 8.21 15.67
N LEU A 79 7.76 9.37 15.16
CA LEU A 79 6.55 9.55 14.36
C LEU A 79 6.58 8.68 13.08
N LEU A 80 7.67 8.72 12.32
CA LEU A 80 7.84 7.90 11.11
C LEU A 80 7.90 6.41 11.43
N ASN A 81 8.53 6.02 12.54
CA ASN A 81 8.52 4.62 12.96
C ASN A 81 7.11 4.17 13.37
N GLY A 82 6.33 5.03 14.04
CA GLY A 82 4.92 4.77 14.35
C GLY A 82 4.10 4.52 13.09
N LEU A 83 4.21 5.40 12.09
CA LEU A 83 3.56 5.22 10.79
C LEU A 83 3.95 3.91 10.09
N TYR A 84 5.24 3.54 10.16
CA TYR A 84 5.71 2.28 9.60
C TYR A 84 5.13 1.07 10.34
N MET A 85 5.13 1.08 11.67
CA MET A 85 4.54 0.00 12.49
C MET A 85 3.02 -0.09 12.30
N LYS A 86 2.35 1.03 12.04
CA LYS A 86 0.93 1.10 11.66
C LYS A 86 0.67 0.64 10.21
N GLY A 87 1.69 0.27 9.44
CA GLY A 87 1.49 -0.19 8.06
C GLY A 87 1.01 0.89 7.08
N THR A 88 1.28 2.17 7.34
CA THR A 88 0.80 3.27 6.45
C THR A 88 1.89 3.83 5.55
N ILE A 89 3.17 3.51 5.80
CA ILE A 89 4.32 3.94 5.01
C ILE A 89 5.33 2.80 4.85
N ARG A 90 6.29 2.97 3.93
CA ARG A 90 7.39 2.02 3.73
C ARG A 90 8.68 2.49 4.39
N ARG A 91 9.52 1.54 4.78
CA ARG A 91 10.84 1.77 5.39
C ARG A 91 11.91 0.92 4.71
N SER A 92 13.12 1.45 4.53
CA SER A 92 14.25 0.65 4.03
C SER A 92 14.73 -0.37 5.07
N THR A 93 15.20 -1.52 4.61
CA THR A 93 15.78 -2.57 5.47
C THR A 93 17.12 -2.16 6.07
N LYS A 94 17.96 -1.44 5.32
CA LYS A 94 19.27 -0.97 5.77
C LYS A 94 19.16 0.20 6.76
N THR A 95 20.02 0.18 7.78
CA THR A 95 20.22 1.28 8.72
C THR A 95 21.31 2.25 8.22
N PRO A 96 21.18 3.56 8.44
CA PRO A 96 20.00 4.23 9.00
C PRO A 96 18.79 4.15 8.06
N HIS A 97 17.61 3.93 8.62
CA HIS A 97 16.40 3.72 7.84
C HIS A 97 15.98 4.98 7.07
N GLY A 98 15.61 4.80 5.81
CA GLY A 98 14.86 5.77 5.01
C GLY A 98 13.37 5.42 4.97
N TYR A 99 12.53 6.42 4.72
CA TYR A 99 11.08 6.28 4.71
C TYR A 99 10.48 6.78 3.39
N ALA A 100 9.41 6.13 2.93
CA ALA A 100 8.71 6.43 1.69
C ALA A 100 7.20 6.24 1.86
N LEU A 101 6.41 6.80 0.95
CA LEU A 101 4.99 6.50 0.86
C LEU A 101 4.77 5.02 0.48
N ALA A 102 3.67 4.47 0.99
CA ALA A 102 3.08 3.23 0.52
C ALA A 102 1.96 3.56 -0.49
N PHE A 103 1.70 2.67 -1.45
CA PHE A 103 0.48 2.72 -2.26
C PHE A 103 -0.71 2.25 -1.44
N LEU A 104 -1.95 2.44 -1.90
CA LEU A 104 -3.12 1.92 -1.18
C LEU A 104 -3.17 0.38 -1.20
N ALA A 105 -3.39 -0.26 -2.35
CA ALA A 105 -3.58 -1.70 -2.44
C ALA A 105 -2.29 -2.51 -2.18
N ILE A 106 -1.26 -2.34 -3.02
CA ILE A 106 0.07 -2.96 -2.81
C ILE A 106 0.91 -2.08 -1.89
N GLY A 107 0.49 -2.02 -0.63
CA GLY A 107 1.04 -1.13 0.38
C GLY A 107 0.16 -1.08 1.61
N MET A 108 -0.48 0.06 1.87
CA MET A 108 -1.23 0.32 3.10
C MET A 108 -2.20 -0.82 3.42
N PHE A 109 -3.05 -1.22 2.47
CA PHE A 109 -4.01 -2.30 2.67
C PHE A 109 -3.31 -3.64 2.97
N GLU A 110 -2.37 -4.07 2.12
CA GLU A 110 -1.59 -5.29 2.34
C GLU A 110 -0.84 -5.33 3.68
N PHE A 111 -0.37 -4.18 4.19
CA PHE A 111 0.34 -4.11 5.46
C PHE A 111 -0.57 -4.31 6.67
N HIS A 112 -1.90 -4.25 6.49
CA HIS A 112 -2.89 -4.56 7.53
C HIS A 112 -3.40 -6.00 7.44
N VAL A 113 -2.68 -6.90 6.75
CA VAL A 113 -2.93 -8.35 6.86
C VAL A 113 -2.94 -8.75 8.34
N ASP A 114 -3.91 -9.58 8.73
CA ASP A 114 -4.20 -9.98 10.12
C ASP A 114 -4.65 -8.84 11.08
N ASP A 115 -4.83 -7.59 10.61
CA ASP A 115 -5.30 -6.42 11.40
C ASP A 115 -6.43 -5.65 10.70
N LEU A 116 -7.28 -6.37 9.96
CA LEU A 116 -8.43 -5.80 9.26
C LEU A 116 -9.66 -5.66 10.17
N THR A 117 -10.45 -4.61 9.95
CA THR A 117 -11.73 -4.39 10.62
C THR A 117 -12.88 -4.32 9.61
N PRO A 118 -14.13 -4.65 10.00
CA PRO A 118 -15.29 -4.46 9.12
C PRO A 118 -15.43 -3.03 8.61
N GLU A 119 -15.14 -2.03 9.46
CA GLU A 119 -15.18 -0.62 9.09
C GLU A 119 -14.18 -0.29 7.98
N LEU A 120 -12.93 -0.72 8.14
CA LEU A 120 -11.89 -0.52 7.13
C LEU A 120 -12.28 -1.18 5.80
N MET A 121 -12.80 -2.40 5.85
CA MET A 121 -13.23 -3.11 4.66
C MET A 121 -14.37 -2.37 3.95
N HIS A 122 -15.40 -1.92 4.67
CA HIS A 122 -16.49 -1.15 4.06
C HIS A 122 -16.01 0.16 3.41
N LEU A 123 -15.07 0.88 4.03
CA LEU A 123 -14.47 2.08 3.44
C LEU A 123 -13.68 1.73 2.16
N LEU A 124 -12.90 0.66 2.19
CA LEU A 124 -12.13 0.18 1.04
C LEU A 124 -13.04 -0.24 -0.11
N HIS A 125 -14.11 -1.00 0.14
CA HIS A 125 -15.09 -1.40 -0.89
C HIS A 125 -15.73 -0.18 -1.56
N ARG A 126 -16.27 0.75 -0.74
CA ARG A 126 -16.87 1.99 -1.26
C ARG A 126 -15.89 2.77 -2.14
N TYR A 127 -14.64 2.91 -1.70
CA TYR A 127 -13.63 3.63 -2.46
C TYR A 127 -13.18 2.88 -3.73
N TYR A 128 -13.07 1.56 -3.63
CA TYR A 128 -12.74 0.67 -4.73
C TYR A 128 -13.78 0.79 -5.85
N ASP A 129 -15.05 0.63 -5.51
CA ASP A 129 -16.16 0.66 -6.45
C ASP A 129 -16.37 2.05 -7.08
N GLU A 130 -16.20 3.12 -6.30
CA GLU A 130 -16.46 4.48 -6.79
C GLU A 130 -15.37 5.00 -7.74
N SER A 131 -14.09 4.69 -7.49
CA SER A 131 -13.00 5.31 -8.27
C SER A 131 -11.71 4.49 -8.36
N PHE A 132 -11.29 3.85 -7.27
CA PHE A 132 -9.94 3.25 -7.21
C PHE A 132 -9.78 2.04 -8.15
N MET A 133 -10.84 1.27 -8.44
CA MET A 133 -10.78 0.16 -9.41
C MET A 133 -10.29 0.64 -10.79
N ASN A 134 -10.84 1.75 -11.29
CA ASN A 134 -10.45 2.29 -12.59
C ASN A 134 -8.99 2.75 -12.61
N GLU A 135 -8.53 3.39 -11.53
CA GLU A 135 -7.15 3.82 -11.39
C GLU A 135 -6.18 2.62 -11.33
N PHE A 136 -6.54 1.57 -10.59
CA PHE A 136 -5.72 0.38 -10.41
C PHE A 136 -5.44 -0.36 -11.73
N PHE A 137 -6.41 -0.37 -12.65
CA PHE A 137 -6.29 -1.00 -13.97
C PHE A 137 -5.94 -0.05 -15.12
N ARG A 138 -5.69 1.24 -14.83
CA ARG A 138 -5.40 2.24 -15.86
C ARG A 138 -4.05 2.04 -16.53
N THR A 139 -3.05 1.51 -15.83
CA THR A 139 -1.67 1.47 -16.31
C THR A 139 -1.45 0.36 -17.34
N LEU A 140 -0.81 0.71 -18.47
CA LEU A 140 -0.39 -0.23 -19.53
C LEU A 140 0.45 -1.41 -18.99
N LEU A 141 1.21 -1.17 -17.92
CA LEU A 141 1.87 -2.21 -17.15
C LEU A 141 1.06 -2.44 -15.87
N PRO A 142 0.29 -3.54 -15.78
CA PRO A 142 -0.47 -3.83 -14.57
C PRO A 142 0.48 -4.13 -13.41
N GLN A 143 0.11 -3.69 -12.20
CA GLN A 143 0.87 -4.01 -10.98
C GLN A 143 0.88 -5.51 -10.70
N LEU A 144 -0.20 -6.21 -11.05
CA LEU A 144 -0.30 -7.66 -10.97
C LEU A 144 0.03 -8.28 -12.32
N ARG A 145 0.81 -9.36 -12.31
CA ARG A 145 1.06 -10.18 -13.50
C ARG A 145 0.37 -11.52 -13.34
N THR A 146 -0.41 -11.91 -14.33
CA THR A 146 -1.01 -13.25 -14.38
C THR A 146 0.10 -14.26 -14.71
N SER A 147 0.29 -15.24 -13.84
CA SER A 147 1.08 -16.44 -14.17
C SER A 147 0.12 -17.51 -14.69
N PRO A 148 0.25 -17.97 -15.94
CA PRO A 148 -0.63 -19.00 -16.47
C PRO A 148 -0.33 -20.34 -15.79
N HIS A 149 -1.28 -20.88 -15.05
CA HIS A 149 -1.18 -22.23 -14.52
C HIS A 149 -1.58 -23.24 -15.61
N MET A 150 -0.87 -24.38 -15.62
CA MET A 150 -0.78 -25.50 -16.58
C MET A 150 -2.00 -25.92 -17.45
N LYS A 151 -3.19 -25.37 -17.26
CA LYS A 151 -4.41 -25.69 -18.02
C LYS A 151 -4.81 -24.64 -19.07
N ALA A 152 -4.26 -23.42 -19.02
CA ALA A 152 -4.76 -22.29 -19.82
C ALA A 152 -3.96 -21.98 -21.09
N ILE A 153 -3.00 -22.82 -21.49
CA ILE A 153 -2.01 -22.45 -22.50
C ILE A 153 -2.30 -23.18 -23.81
N VAL A 154 -2.73 -22.42 -24.82
CA VAL A 154 -2.73 -22.87 -26.22
C VAL A 154 -1.26 -22.99 -26.67
N PRO A 155 -0.81 -24.10 -27.30
CA PRO A 155 0.62 -24.43 -27.48
C PRO A 155 1.43 -23.51 -28.40
N GLU A 156 0.86 -22.40 -28.88
CA GLU A 156 1.42 -21.57 -29.95
C GLU A 156 2.48 -20.57 -29.48
N HIS A 157 2.71 -20.46 -28.17
CA HIS A 157 3.72 -19.57 -27.61
C HIS A 157 4.89 -20.35 -27.00
N LYS A 158 6.12 -20.00 -27.43
CA LYS A 158 7.35 -20.45 -26.76
C LYS A 158 7.38 -19.83 -25.37
N ILE A 159 6.98 -20.61 -24.38
CA ILE A 159 7.14 -20.24 -22.97
C ILE A 159 8.56 -20.63 -22.57
N ASP A 160 9.29 -19.65 -22.05
CA ASP A 160 10.64 -19.86 -21.53
C ASP A 160 10.59 -20.72 -20.25
N THR A 161 11.70 -21.33 -19.87
CA THR A 161 11.83 -22.16 -18.63
C THR A 161 11.64 -21.37 -17.33
N TYR A 162 11.32 -20.08 -17.43
CA TYR A 162 11.08 -19.10 -16.38
C TYR A 162 9.89 -19.45 -15.46
N ASP A 163 8.99 -20.33 -15.88
CA ASP A 163 7.76 -20.64 -15.12
C ASP A 163 7.86 -21.87 -14.18
N ASN A 164 9.05 -22.44 -13.94
CA ASN A 164 9.22 -23.42 -12.86
C ASN A 164 9.36 -22.75 -11.49
N MET A 165 8.30 -22.07 -11.03
CA MET A 165 8.28 -21.37 -9.74
C MET A 165 8.73 -22.24 -8.57
N ARG A 166 8.46 -23.56 -8.60
CA ARG A 166 8.95 -24.50 -7.56
C ARG A 166 10.47 -24.57 -7.51
N GLU A 167 11.12 -24.56 -8.66
CA GLU A 167 12.57 -24.59 -8.75
C GLU A 167 13.19 -23.28 -8.29
N TYR A 168 12.60 -22.13 -8.63
CA TYR A 168 13.01 -20.83 -8.11
C TYR A 168 12.91 -20.75 -6.59
N VAL A 169 11.76 -21.16 -6.03
CA VAL A 169 11.55 -21.21 -4.58
C VAL A 169 12.54 -22.16 -3.89
N LYS A 170 12.83 -23.32 -4.50
CA LYS A 170 13.81 -24.29 -3.93
C LYS A 170 15.27 -23.82 -4.01
N LYS A 171 15.63 -23.06 -5.05
CA LYS A 171 17.01 -22.65 -5.31
C LYS A 171 17.37 -21.27 -4.78
N THR A 172 16.39 -20.42 -4.48
CA THR A 172 16.66 -19.07 -3.99
C THR A 172 17.36 -19.11 -2.63
N LYS A 173 18.32 -18.20 -2.44
CA LYS A 173 18.97 -17.94 -1.16
C LYS A 173 18.34 -16.76 -0.42
N GLU A 174 17.39 -16.09 -1.07
CA GLU A 174 16.66 -14.96 -0.51
C GLU A 174 15.57 -15.46 0.44
N ILE A 175 15.26 -14.67 1.46
CA ILE A 175 14.14 -14.92 2.35
C ILE A 175 12.85 -14.66 1.58
N ILE A 176 11.92 -15.60 1.64
CA ILE A 176 10.59 -15.46 1.07
C ILE A 176 9.60 -15.15 2.20
N GLY A 177 8.99 -13.96 2.16
CA GLY A 177 7.86 -13.62 3.02
C GLY A 177 6.60 -14.28 2.51
N VAL A 178 5.90 -14.98 3.41
CA VAL A 178 4.61 -15.61 3.12
C VAL A 178 3.59 -15.03 4.09
N ALA A 179 2.51 -14.45 3.54
CA ALA A 179 1.41 -13.91 4.31
C ALA A 179 0.06 -14.40 3.76
N ASN A 180 -0.96 -14.37 4.61
CA ASN A 180 -2.34 -14.61 4.18
C ASN A 180 -2.76 -13.59 3.11
N CYS A 181 -3.68 -13.98 2.23
CA CYS A 181 -4.26 -13.05 1.28
C CYS A 181 -5.16 -12.04 2.02
N VAL A 182 -4.70 -10.79 2.11
CA VAL A 182 -5.41 -9.70 2.80
C VAL A 182 -6.84 -9.51 2.27
N CYS A 183 -7.05 -9.66 0.95
CA CYS A 183 -8.37 -9.58 0.35
C CYS A 183 -9.28 -10.70 0.85
N LYS A 184 -8.81 -11.96 0.87
CA LYS A 184 -9.62 -13.09 1.37
C LYS A 184 -9.99 -12.92 2.84
N GLN A 185 -9.05 -12.42 3.65
CA GLN A 185 -9.33 -12.12 5.06
C GLN A 185 -10.38 -11.02 5.20
N GLY A 186 -10.25 -9.95 4.41
CA GLY A 186 -11.19 -8.84 4.38
C GLY A 186 -12.62 -9.30 4.08
N GLU A 187 -12.80 -10.05 2.99
CA GLU A 187 -14.11 -10.60 2.61
C GLU A 187 -14.66 -11.57 3.67
N ALA A 188 -13.79 -12.40 4.26
CA ALA A 188 -14.21 -13.33 5.31
C ALA A 188 -14.70 -12.60 6.58
N ILE A 189 -14.11 -11.45 6.92
CA ILE A 189 -14.56 -10.59 8.04
C ILE A 189 -15.95 -10.02 7.76
N LEU A 190 -16.29 -9.75 6.50
CA LEU A 190 -17.63 -9.33 6.08
C LEU A 190 -18.64 -10.48 5.95
N GLY A 191 -18.21 -11.73 6.19
CA GLY A 191 -19.04 -12.93 6.05
C GLY A 191 -19.14 -13.48 4.63
N GLU A 192 -18.44 -12.88 3.67
CA GLU A 192 -18.47 -13.25 2.25
C GLU A 192 -17.21 -13.99 1.83
N LYS A 193 -16.98 -15.21 2.32
CA LYS A 193 -15.77 -15.97 1.94
C LYS A 193 -15.60 -16.04 0.42
N CYS A 194 -14.40 -15.71 -0.06
CA CYS A 194 -14.06 -15.76 -1.48
C CYS A 194 -14.37 -17.15 -2.08
N LYS A 195 -15.22 -17.18 -3.11
CA LYS A 195 -15.71 -18.41 -3.75
C LYS A 195 -14.96 -18.78 -5.04
N VAL A 196 -14.11 -17.87 -5.53
CA VAL A 196 -13.45 -18.00 -6.85
C VAL A 196 -12.41 -19.12 -6.84
N MET A 197 -11.75 -19.35 -5.71
CA MET A 197 -10.71 -20.36 -5.54
C MET A 197 -11.02 -21.07 -4.21
N GLY A 198 -11.52 -22.31 -4.26
CA GLY A 198 -12.07 -23.06 -3.11
C GLY A 198 -11.12 -23.20 -1.91
N ASP A 199 -10.55 -24.38 -1.69
CA ASP A 199 -9.66 -24.66 -0.54
C ASP A 199 -8.17 -24.35 -0.84
N ASP A 200 -7.86 -23.83 -2.03
CA ASP A 200 -6.49 -23.56 -2.46
C ASP A 200 -5.87 -22.39 -1.69
N ILE A 201 -4.68 -22.63 -1.14
CA ILE A 201 -3.88 -21.67 -0.39
C ILE A 201 -3.30 -20.64 -1.37
N GLU A 202 -3.85 -19.42 -1.36
CA GLU A 202 -3.21 -18.26 -1.96
C GLU A 202 -2.41 -17.52 -0.89
N ILE A 203 -1.16 -17.25 -1.22
CA ILE A 203 -0.22 -16.50 -0.38
C ILE A 203 0.16 -15.22 -1.09
N CYS A 204 0.11 -14.10 -0.36
CA CYS A 204 0.73 -12.87 -0.83
C CYS A 204 2.25 -13.05 -0.71
N TYR A 205 2.94 -13.01 -1.85
CA TYR A 205 4.39 -13.11 -1.90
C TYR A 205 4.98 -11.72 -1.63
N GLN A 206 5.65 -11.56 -0.49
CA GLN A 206 6.33 -10.32 -0.12
C GLN A 206 7.85 -10.52 -0.21
N ARG A 207 8.52 -9.64 -0.96
CA ARG A 207 9.98 -9.64 -1.15
C ARG A 207 10.63 -8.51 -0.36
#